data_AF-A0A3L7JBZ9-F1
#
_entry.id   AF-A0A3L7JBZ9-F1
#
_cell.length_a   1.000
_cell.length_b   1.000
_cell.length_c   1.000
_cell.angle_alpha   90.00
_cell.angle_beta   90.00
_cell.angle_gamma   90.00
#
_symmetry.space_group_name_H-M   'P 1'
#
loop_
_entity.id
_entity.type
_entity.pdbx_description
1 polymer ?
#
loop_
_entity_poly.entity_id
_entity_poly.type
_entity_poly.pdbx_seq_one_letter_code
_entity_poly.pdbx_strand_id
1 'polypeptide(L)'
;MNEASVHALRTVWQMMRTMESGLLGQLDLSPKGARASFRAILVALPSLAIGWVGSARVILGAEATAEQMVSLITGIALSGLVEWMVPLVVFIPLLWAVGLGPRYNAFLVTTNWAGAIFAFLAVPIGVGRILFPTAAEFDAILILVILGIISALYWRLLRAALGIGGGQAVAFVFISLLLSMLSSYGMAEALGLQFG
;
A
#
# COMPACT_ATOMS: atom_id res chain seq x y z
N MET A 1 13.03 -10.85 10.78
CA MET A 1 12.91 -9.39 10.63
C MET A 1 14.00 -8.75 11.51
N ASN A 2 14.74 -7.74 11.02
CA ASN A 2 15.82 -7.12 11.80
C ASN A 2 15.33 -5.94 12.67
N GLU A 3 16.16 -5.49 13.62
CA GLU A 3 15.79 -4.42 14.57
C GLU A 3 15.45 -3.10 13.88
N ALA A 4 16.16 -2.75 12.81
CA ALA A 4 15.91 -1.51 12.06
C ALA A 4 14.49 -1.49 11.44
N SER A 5 14.03 -2.62 10.88
CA SER A 5 12.67 -2.74 10.36
C SER A 5 11.61 -2.61 11.46
N VAL A 6 11.83 -3.27 12.61
CA VAL A 6 10.92 -3.18 13.77
C VAL A 6 10.83 -1.74 14.28
N HIS A 7 11.96 -1.07 14.39
CA HIS A 7 12.02 0.32 14.81
C HIS A 7 11.26 1.22 13.84
N ALA A 8 11.53 1.11 12.53
CA ALA A 8 10.84 1.91 11.52
C ALA A 8 9.32 1.72 11.51
N LEU A 9 8.85 0.46 11.61
CA LEU A 9 7.42 0.15 11.72
C LEU A 9 6.79 0.81 12.94
N ARG A 10 7.45 0.74 14.11
CA ARG A 10 6.97 1.35 15.35
C ARG A 10 6.89 2.87 15.22
N THR A 11 7.93 3.50 14.68
CA THR A 11 7.99 4.95 14.49
C THR A 11 6.89 5.42 13.55
N VAL A 12 6.71 4.75 12.39
CA VAL A 12 5.66 5.11 11.43
C VAL A 12 4.26 4.86 11.99
N TRP A 13 4.05 3.80 12.76
CA TRP A 13 2.81 3.58 13.50
C TRP A 13 2.51 4.71 14.49
N GLN A 14 3.51 5.15 15.25
CA GLN A 14 3.38 6.29 16.15
C GLN A 14 3.06 7.58 15.39
N MET A 15 3.72 7.84 14.26
CA MET A 15 3.42 9.00 13.40
C MET A 15 1.98 9.00 12.92
N MET A 16 1.45 7.86 12.46
CA MET A 16 0.05 7.74 12.07
C MET A 16 -0.90 7.99 13.24
N ARG A 17 -0.52 7.64 14.47
CA ARG A 17 -1.35 7.86 15.66
C ARG A 17 -1.26 9.26 16.24
N THR A 18 -0.11 9.92 16.25
CA THR A 18 0.08 11.20 16.95
C THR A 18 0.14 12.40 16.00
N MET A 19 0.43 12.16 14.71
CA MET A 19 0.73 13.20 13.73
C MET A 19 1.98 14.05 14.08
N GLU A 20 2.84 13.58 14.98
CA GLU A 20 4.02 14.31 15.43
C GLU A 20 5.16 14.20 14.41
N SER A 21 5.54 15.32 13.80
CA SER A 21 6.64 15.39 12.85
C SER A 21 8.02 15.18 13.48
N GLY A 22 8.17 15.41 14.79
CA GLY A 22 9.42 15.20 15.53
C GLY A 22 9.93 13.75 15.50
N LEU A 23 9.03 12.79 15.25
CA LEU A 23 9.37 11.37 15.12
C LEU A 23 10.19 11.06 13.85
N LEU A 24 10.21 11.96 12.85
CA LEU A 24 11.03 11.80 11.64
C LEU A 24 12.53 11.67 11.96
N GLY A 25 13.01 12.30 13.04
CA GLY A 25 14.41 12.18 13.48
C GLY A 25 14.82 10.78 13.91
N GLN A 26 13.86 9.85 14.08
CA GLN A 26 14.10 8.45 14.42
C GLN A 26 14.24 7.56 13.16
N LEU A 27 14.02 8.10 11.97
CA LEU A 27 14.14 7.38 10.70
C LEU A 27 15.42 7.77 9.98
N ASP A 28 16.06 6.82 9.30
CA ASP A 28 17.15 7.13 8.37
C ASP A 28 16.57 7.72 7.08
N LEU A 29 16.61 9.04 6.96
CA LEU A 29 16.12 9.79 5.79
C LEU A 29 17.22 10.06 4.75
N SER A 30 18.42 9.50 4.93
CA SER A 30 19.49 9.58 3.94
C SER A 30 19.12 8.84 2.65
N PRO A 31 19.82 9.06 1.53
CA PRO A 31 19.64 8.24 0.33
C PRO A 31 19.81 6.72 0.56
N LYS A 32 20.65 6.34 1.53
CA LYS A 32 20.84 4.94 1.93
C LYS A 32 19.61 4.42 2.68
N GLY A 33 19.07 5.20 3.61
CA GLY A 33 17.84 4.89 4.33
C GLY A 33 16.62 4.79 3.42
N ALA A 34 16.50 5.71 2.46
CA ALA A 34 15.49 5.66 1.40
C ALA A 34 15.53 4.34 0.63
N ARG A 35 16.72 3.91 0.19
CA ARG A 35 16.89 2.61 -0.48
C ARG A 35 16.58 1.43 0.44
N ALA A 36 16.98 1.51 1.70
CA ALA A 36 16.72 0.47 2.68
C ALA A 36 15.22 0.33 3.02
N SER A 37 14.43 1.39 2.89
CA SER A 37 12.98 1.38 3.17
C SER A 37 12.19 0.43 2.25
N PHE A 38 12.69 0.12 1.05
CA PHE A 38 12.05 -0.85 0.16
C PHE A 38 12.03 -2.28 0.71
N ARG A 39 12.81 -2.57 1.77
CA ARG A 39 12.68 -3.82 2.53
C ARG A 39 11.29 -3.98 3.17
N ALA A 40 10.51 -2.91 3.28
CA ALA A 40 9.12 -2.96 3.70
C ALA A 40 8.27 -3.93 2.84
N ILE A 41 8.58 -4.07 1.55
CA ILE A 41 7.90 -5.04 0.67
C ILE A 41 8.13 -6.47 1.15
N LEU A 42 9.36 -6.81 1.57
CA LEU A 42 9.67 -8.13 2.09
C LEU A 42 8.92 -8.41 3.40
N VAL A 43 8.71 -7.37 4.22
CA VAL A 43 7.91 -7.47 5.45
C VAL A 43 6.42 -7.65 5.11
N ALA A 44 5.93 -6.97 4.08
CA ALA A 44 4.54 -7.03 3.63
C ALA A 44 4.20 -8.34 2.91
N LEU A 45 5.20 -9.02 2.33
CA LEU A 45 5.03 -10.16 1.43
C LEU A 45 4.07 -11.26 1.96
N PRO A 46 4.13 -11.69 3.23
CA PRO A 46 3.19 -12.70 3.74
C PRO A 46 1.73 -12.24 3.65
N SER A 47 1.46 -10.99 4.00
CA SER A 47 0.13 -10.38 3.95
C SER A 47 -0.34 -10.18 2.51
N LEU A 48 0.56 -9.72 1.64
CA LEU A 48 0.29 -9.57 0.21
C LEU A 48 -0.06 -10.92 -0.42
N ALA A 49 0.69 -11.99 -0.11
CA ALA A 49 0.44 -13.32 -0.63
C ALA A 49 -0.95 -13.85 -0.25
N ILE A 50 -1.40 -13.61 0.99
CA ILE A 50 -2.77 -13.95 1.43
C ILE A 50 -3.80 -13.19 0.58
N GLY A 51 -3.57 -11.89 0.34
CA GLY A 51 -4.43 -11.08 -0.53
C GLY A 51 -4.47 -11.59 -1.97
N TRP A 52 -3.33 -11.94 -2.55
CA TRP A 52 -3.24 -12.45 -3.93
C TRP A 52 -3.98 -13.78 -4.10
N VAL A 53 -3.77 -14.72 -3.17
CA VAL A 53 -4.45 -16.02 -3.16
C VAL A 53 -5.97 -15.84 -3.00
N GLY A 54 -6.40 -14.97 -2.08
CA GLY A 54 -7.82 -14.68 -1.87
C GLY A 54 -8.48 -14.10 -3.11
N SER A 55 -7.86 -13.11 -3.75
CA SER A 55 -8.38 -12.52 -4.99
C SER A 55 -8.44 -13.54 -6.14
N ALA A 56 -7.41 -14.38 -6.30
CA ALA A 56 -7.42 -15.41 -7.34
C ALA A 56 -8.56 -16.44 -7.16
N ARG A 57 -8.86 -16.82 -5.91
CA ARG A 57 -9.99 -17.72 -5.59
C ARG A 57 -11.35 -17.12 -5.94
N VAL A 58 -11.53 -15.82 -5.71
CA VAL A 58 -12.78 -15.12 -6.07
C VAL A 58 -12.93 -15.06 -7.59
N ILE A 59 -11.86 -14.79 -8.32
CA ILE A 59 -11.89 -14.63 -9.78
C ILE A 59 -12.07 -15.96 -10.50
N LEU A 60 -11.32 -17.01 -10.12
CA LEU A 60 -11.32 -18.28 -10.84
C LEU A 60 -12.36 -19.29 -10.32
N GLY A 61 -12.85 -19.10 -9.08
CA GLY A 61 -13.77 -20.04 -8.44
C GLY A 61 -13.10 -21.34 -7.95
N ALA A 62 -13.93 -22.28 -7.49
CA ALA A 62 -13.47 -23.51 -6.84
C ALA A 62 -12.87 -24.55 -7.80
N GLU A 63 -13.26 -24.52 -9.07
CA GLU A 63 -12.86 -25.49 -10.10
C GLU A 63 -11.54 -25.11 -10.81
N ALA A 64 -10.86 -24.07 -10.35
CA ALA A 64 -9.63 -23.57 -10.94
C ALA A 64 -8.51 -24.62 -10.88
N THR A 65 -7.80 -24.81 -11.99
CA THR A 65 -6.61 -25.66 -12.01
C THR A 65 -5.45 -24.98 -11.28
N ALA A 66 -4.47 -25.78 -10.83
CA ALA A 66 -3.26 -25.25 -10.20
C ALA A 66 -2.50 -24.29 -11.13
N GLU A 67 -2.48 -24.56 -12.43
CA GLU A 67 -1.84 -23.71 -13.44
C GLU A 67 -2.54 -22.34 -13.57
N GLN A 68 -3.88 -22.34 -13.63
CA GLN A 68 -4.65 -21.09 -13.66
C GLN A 68 -4.42 -20.26 -12.40
N MET A 69 -4.39 -20.91 -11.23
CA MET A 69 -4.11 -20.25 -9.95
C MET A 69 -2.72 -19.61 -9.93
N VAL A 70 -1.67 -20.34 -10.33
CA VAL A 70 -0.30 -19.81 -10.35
C VAL A 70 -0.16 -18.65 -11.32
N SER A 71 -0.74 -18.78 -12.52
CA SER A 71 -0.71 -17.73 -13.55
C SER A 71 -1.37 -16.44 -13.04
N LEU A 72 -2.60 -16.54 -12.50
CA LEU A 72 -3.32 -15.38 -12.00
C LEU A 72 -2.67 -14.76 -10.75
N ILE A 73 -2.22 -15.56 -9.79
CA ILE A 73 -1.52 -15.05 -8.60
C ILE A 73 -0.26 -14.30 -9.02
N THR A 74 0.48 -14.79 -10.01
CA THR A 74 1.67 -14.12 -10.54
C THR A 74 1.29 -12.77 -11.17
N GLY A 75 0.23 -12.74 -11.98
CA GLY A 75 -0.28 -11.50 -12.57
C GLY A 75 -0.70 -10.46 -11.51
N ILE A 76 -1.47 -10.88 -10.50
CA ILE A 76 -1.89 -10.03 -9.38
C ILE A 76 -0.67 -9.54 -8.59
N ALA A 77 0.32 -10.39 -8.34
CA ALA A 77 1.53 -10.01 -7.62
C ALA A 77 2.33 -8.94 -8.40
N LEU A 78 2.48 -9.09 -9.71
CA LEU A 78 3.13 -8.10 -10.57
C LEU A 78 2.36 -6.77 -10.58
N SER A 79 1.02 -6.81 -10.67
CA SER A 79 0.17 -5.63 -10.54
C SER A 79 0.37 -4.91 -9.21
N GLY A 80 0.35 -5.65 -8.10
CA GLY A 80 0.55 -5.10 -6.77
C GLY A 80 1.92 -4.44 -6.60
N LEU A 81 2.98 -4.98 -7.23
CA LEU A 81 4.30 -4.34 -7.21
C LEU A 81 4.32 -3.03 -8.01
N VAL A 82 3.67 -2.99 -9.18
CA VAL A 82 3.55 -1.75 -9.97
C VAL A 82 2.76 -0.70 -9.18
N GLU A 83 1.61 -1.07 -8.63
CA GLU A 83 0.77 -0.20 -7.79
C GLU A 83 1.51 0.34 -6.57
N TRP A 84 2.43 -0.44 -5.98
CA TRP A 84 3.27 0.03 -4.87
C TRP A 84 4.30 1.07 -5.34
N MET A 85 4.90 0.88 -6.52
CA MET A 85 5.98 1.74 -7.03
C MET A 85 5.48 3.03 -7.68
N VAL A 86 4.36 2.97 -8.40
CA VAL A 86 3.87 4.10 -9.22
C VAL A 86 3.67 5.37 -8.39
N PRO A 87 2.97 5.36 -7.24
CA PRO A 87 2.83 6.56 -6.43
C PRO A 87 4.19 7.12 -6.02
N LEU A 88 5.12 6.28 -5.56
CA LEU A 88 6.44 6.75 -5.10
C LEU A 88 7.18 7.54 -6.18
N VAL A 89 7.11 7.08 -7.43
CA VAL A 89 7.73 7.76 -8.58
C VAL A 89 6.96 9.02 -8.96
N VAL A 90 5.63 8.95 -9.07
CA VAL A 90 4.78 10.08 -9.50
C VAL A 90 4.79 11.22 -8.47
N PHE A 91 4.93 10.91 -7.19
CA PHE A 91 5.00 11.91 -6.14
C PHE A 91 6.31 12.71 -6.16
N ILE A 92 7.35 12.28 -6.88
CA ILE A 92 8.59 13.06 -7.06
C ILE A 92 8.25 14.43 -7.68
N PRO A 93 7.83 14.53 -8.96
CA PRO A 93 7.54 15.82 -9.58
C PRO A 93 6.43 16.58 -8.86
N LEU A 94 5.44 15.88 -8.29
CA LEU A 94 4.35 16.52 -7.56
C LEU A 94 4.84 17.25 -6.30
N LEU A 95 5.69 16.61 -5.50
CA LEU A 95 6.26 17.24 -4.30
C LEU A 95 7.16 18.42 -4.67
N TRP A 96 7.94 18.32 -5.75
CA TRP A 96 8.72 19.44 -6.25
C TRP A 96 7.84 20.62 -6.68
N ALA A 97 6.76 20.35 -7.42
CA ALA A 97 5.85 21.38 -7.93
C ALA A 97 5.17 22.21 -6.81
N VAL A 98 4.96 21.61 -5.64
CA VAL A 98 4.34 22.29 -4.48
C VAL A 98 5.35 22.76 -3.43
N GLY A 99 6.65 22.78 -3.75
CA GLY A 99 7.71 23.26 -2.85
C GLY A 99 8.09 22.29 -1.72
N LEU A 100 7.66 21.03 -1.80
CA LEU A 100 7.93 19.96 -0.82
C LEU A 100 9.00 18.97 -1.28
N GLY A 101 9.72 19.25 -2.38
CA GLY A 101 10.79 18.40 -2.92
C GLY A 101 11.81 17.90 -1.87
N PRO A 102 12.33 18.76 -0.97
CA PRO A 102 13.26 18.32 0.09
C PRO A 102 12.67 17.30 1.07
N ARG A 103 11.34 17.17 1.14
CA ARG A 103 10.64 16.18 1.98
C ARG A 103 10.45 14.83 1.29
N TYR A 104 10.90 14.66 0.04
CA TYR A 104 10.69 13.43 -0.71
C TYR A 104 11.21 12.18 0.01
N ASN A 105 12.41 12.22 0.61
CA ASN A 105 12.92 11.06 1.36
C ASN A 105 12.06 10.74 2.59
N ALA A 106 11.57 11.77 3.30
CA ALA A 106 10.65 11.57 4.42
C ALA A 106 9.36 10.89 3.95
N PHE A 107 8.77 11.37 2.86
CA PHE A 107 7.62 10.75 2.21
C PHE A 107 7.91 9.30 1.81
N LEU A 108 8.96 9.06 1.03
CA LEU A 108 9.31 7.74 0.51
C LEU A 108 9.51 6.72 1.63
N VAL A 109 10.34 7.06 2.63
CA VAL A 109 10.64 6.16 3.74
C VAL A 109 9.38 5.87 4.56
N THR A 110 8.63 6.89 4.94
CA THR A 110 7.44 6.72 5.78
C THR A 110 6.33 5.96 5.04
N THR A 111 6.08 6.29 3.76
CA THR A 111 5.08 5.62 2.93
C THR A 111 5.42 4.15 2.68
N ASN A 112 6.71 3.80 2.46
CA ASN A 112 7.10 2.40 2.31
C ASN A 112 6.79 1.56 3.57
N TRP A 113 7.21 2.04 4.74
CA TRP A 113 6.94 1.33 6.00
C TRP A 113 5.46 1.33 6.36
N ALA A 114 4.72 2.39 6.03
CA ALA A 114 3.27 2.43 6.17
C ALA A 114 2.58 1.41 5.26
N GLY A 115 3.05 1.26 4.01
CA GLY A 115 2.56 0.25 3.08
C GLY A 115 2.66 -1.16 3.65
N ALA A 116 3.73 -1.49 4.38
CA ALA A 116 3.83 -2.77 5.08
C ALA A 116 2.74 -2.92 6.15
N ILE A 117 2.50 -1.89 6.97
CA ILE A 117 1.43 -1.90 7.98
C ILE A 117 0.06 -2.06 7.29
N PHE A 118 -0.19 -1.32 6.21
CA PHE A 118 -1.44 -1.36 5.47
C PHE A 118 -1.70 -2.74 4.85
N ALA A 119 -0.66 -3.42 4.35
CA ALA A 119 -0.79 -4.80 3.89
C ALA A 119 -1.27 -5.74 5.00
N PHE A 120 -0.76 -5.59 6.24
CA PHE A 120 -1.26 -6.36 7.39
C PHE A 120 -2.70 -5.99 7.77
N LEU A 121 -3.07 -4.71 7.70
CA LEU A 121 -4.46 -4.28 7.93
C LEU A 121 -5.43 -4.85 6.90
N ALA A 122 -4.97 -5.14 5.69
CA ALA A 122 -5.77 -5.73 4.61
C ALA A 122 -5.88 -7.26 4.67
N VAL A 123 -5.16 -7.94 5.56
CA VAL A 123 -5.22 -9.41 5.72
C VAL A 123 -6.64 -9.95 5.90
N PRO A 124 -7.54 -9.31 6.69
CA PRO A 124 -8.91 -9.79 6.84
C PRO A 124 -9.67 -9.92 5.51
N ILE A 125 -9.38 -9.06 4.52
CA ILE A 125 -9.99 -9.15 3.17
C ILE A 125 -9.53 -10.44 2.49
N GLY A 126 -8.21 -10.66 2.43
CA GLY A 126 -7.65 -11.86 1.80
C GLY A 126 -8.10 -13.16 2.47
N VAL A 127 -8.11 -13.19 3.81
CA VAL A 127 -8.62 -14.35 4.57
C VAL A 127 -10.11 -14.54 4.31
N GLY A 128 -10.91 -13.47 4.34
CA GLY A 128 -12.35 -13.51 4.05
C GLY A 128 -12.63 -14.13 2.68
N ARG A 129 -11.88 -13.70 1.66
CA ARG A 129 -11.98 -14.25 0.29
C ARG A 129 -11.56 -15.71 0.16
N ILE A 130 -10.60 -16.16 0.96
CA ILE A 130 -10.20 -17.58 0.99
C ILE A 130 -11.27 -18.44 1.66
N LEU A 131 -11.84 -17.98 2.77
CA LEU A 131 -12.78 -18.76 3.58
C LEU A 131 -14.23 -18.68 3.05
N PHE A 132 -14.61 -17.55 2.47
CA PHE A 132 -15.99 -17.22 2.06
C PHE A 132 -16.02 -16.57 0.66
N PRO A 133 -15.57 -17.26 -0.41
CA PRO A 133 -15.40 -16.67 -1.74
C PRO A 133 -16.71 -16.18 -2.39
N THR A 134 -17.88 -16.64 -1.93
CA THR A 134 -19.20 -16.28 -2.48
C THR A 134 -19.89 -15.14 -1.74
N ALA A 135 -19.30 -14.59 -0.66
CA ALA A 135 -19.91 -13.55 0.18
C ALA A 135 -19.59 -12.12 -0.32
N ALA A 136 -19.99 -11.81 -1.56
CA ALA A 136 -19.59 -10.57 -2.25
C ALA A 136 -19.98 -9.27 -1.51
N GLU A 137 -21.17 -9.22 -0.92
CA GLU A 137 -21.67 -8.03 -0.19
C GLU A 137 -20.87 -7.77 1.09
N PHE A 138 -20.48 -8.83 1.80
CA PHE A 138 -19.65 -8.73 2.99
C PHE A 138 -18.22 -8.31 2.63
N ASP A 139 -17.68 -8.82 1.52
CA ASP A 139 -16.36 -8.42 1.00
C ASP A 139 -16.32 -6.91 0.70
N ALA A 140 -17.34 -6.38 0.00
CA ALA A 140 -17.41 -4.96 -0.33
C ALA A 140 -17.42 -4.04 0.90
N ILE A 141 -18.23 -4.36 1.92
CA ILE A 141 -18.29 -3.58 3.16
C ILE A 141 -16.94 -3.64 3.89
N LEU A 142 -16.34 -4.83 3.98
CA LEU A 142 -15.04 -5.01 4.65
C LEU A 142 -13.93 -4.20 3.96
N ILE A 143 -13.91 -4.21 2.61
CA ILE A 143 -12.98 -3.40 1.82
C ILE A 143 -13.19 -1.92 2.09
N LEU A 144 -14.44 -1.41 2.09
CA LEU A 144 -14.72 0.00 2.35
C LEU A 144 -14.29 0.43 3.74
N VAL A 145 -14.51 -0.40 4.76
CA VAL A 145 -14.09 -0.12 6.14
C VAL A 145 -12.55 -0.06 6.22
N ILE A 146 -11.85 -1.05 5.69
CA ILE A 146 -10.38 -1.10 5.72
C ILE A 146 -9.78 0.04 4.89
N LEU A 147 -10.36 0.34 3.73
CA LEU A 147 -9.98 1.49 2.91
C LEU A 147 -10.12 2.79 3.69
N GLY A 148 -11.26 3.02 4.36
CA GLY A 148 -11.47 4.20 5.20
C GLY A 148 -10.43 4.32 6.32
N ILE A 149 -10.10 3.22 6.99
CA ILE A 149 -9.06 3.17 8.03
C ILE A 149 -7.68 3.52 7.43
N ILE A 150 -7.30 2.87 6.33
CA ILE A 150 -6.01 3.11 5.66
C ILE A 150 -5.92 4.56 5.18
N SER A 151 -6.96 5.09 4.55
CA SER A 151 -7.01 6.48 4.10
C SER A 151 -6.88 7.47 5.26
N ALA A 152 -7.56 7.23 6.38
CA ALA A 152 -7.43 8.06 7.57
C ALA A 152 -6.02 8.01 8.16
N LEU A 153 -5.41 6.82 8.27
CA LEU A 153 -4.04 6.66 8.77
C LEU A 153 -3.01 7.29 7.83
N TYR A 154 -3.17 7.12 6.53
CA TYR A 154 -2.27 7.70 5.53
C TYR A 154 -2.38 9.22 5.49
N TRP A 155 -3.59 9.78 5.63
CA TRP A 155 -3.79 11.22 5.82
C TRP A 155 -3.00 11.74 7.04
N ARG A 156 -3.09 11.05 8.19
CA ARG A 156 -2.33 11.41 9.41
C ARG A 156 -0.82 11.33 9.17
N LEU A 157 -0.36 10.28 8.48
CA LEU A 157 1.05 10.11 8.13
C LEU A 157 1.56 11.26 7.28
N LEU A 158 0.84 11.62 6.22
CA LEU A 158 1.24 12.66 5.28
C LEU A 158 1.37 14.01 5.97
N ARG A 159 0.45 14.32 6.89
CA ARG A 159 0.56 15.53 7.72
C ARG A 159 1.84 15.55 8.55
N ALA A 160 2.20 14.44 9.18
CA ALA A 160 3.42 14.35 9.98
C ALA A 160 4.69 14.37 9.13
N ALA A 161 4.73 13.59 8.05
CA ALA A 161 5.90 13.39 7.21
C ALA A 161 6.24 14.64 6.38
N LEU A 162 5.20 15.28 5.82
CA LEU A 162 5.36 16.44 4.93
C LEU A 162 5.20 17.78 5.66
N GLY A 163 4.60 17.80 6.85
CA GLY A 163 4.32 19.04 7.59
C GLY A 163 3.23 19.90 6.93
N ILE A 164 2.26 19.25 6.26
CA ILE A 164 1.23 19.91 5.45
C ILE A 164 -0.12 20.06 6.17
N GLY A 165 -0.95 20.97 5.66
CA GLY A 165 -2.31 21.16 6.14
C GLY A 165 -3.23 19.97 5.82
N GLY A 166 -4.37 19.89 6.53
CA GLY A 166 -5.32 18.79 6.39
C GLY A 166 -5.88 18.65 4.96
N GLY A 167 -6.23 19.75 4.30
CA GLY A 167 -6.73 19.74 2.93
C GLY A 167 -5.71 19.24 1.90
N GLN A 168 -4.45 19.67 2.04
CA GLN A 168 -3.36 19.17 1.19
C GLN A 168 -3.16 17.66 1.39
N ALA A 169 -3.16 17.18 2.64
CA ALA A 169 -3.04 15.75 2.91
C ALA A 169 -4.20 14.94 2.29
N VAL A 170 -5.44 15.45 2.31
CA VAL A 170 -6.57 14.81 1.62
C VAL A 170 -6.31 14.69 0.12
N ALA A 171 -5.84 15.75 -0.53
CA ALA A 171 -5.51 15.72 -1.95
C ALA A 171 -4.44 14.66 -2.27
N PHE A 172 -3.40 14.54 -1.43
CA PHE A 172 -2.37 13.53 -1.59
C PHE A 172 -2.90 12.10 -1.42
N VAL A 173 -3.78 11.87 -0.44
CA VAL A 173 -4.47 10.57 -0.30
C VAL A 173 -5.30 10.27 -1.54
N PHE A 174 -6.10 11.23 -2.01
CA PHE A 174 -6.97 11.04 -3.18
C PHE A 174 -6.16 10.76 -4.47
N ILE A 175 -5.09 11.51 -4.71
CA ILE A 175 -4.17 11.26 -5.84
C ILE A 175 -3.56 9.86 -5.72
N SER A 176 -3.14 9.44 -4.51
CA SER A 176 -2.61 8.10 -4.31
C SER A 176 -3.62 7.02 -4.65
N LEU A 177 -4.88 7.17 -4.22
CA LEU A 177 -5.97 6.25 -4.55
C LEU A 177 -6.22 6.19 -6.06
N LEU A 178 -6.28 7.35 -6.72
CA LEU A 178 -6.47 7.42 -8.16
C LEU A 178 -5.32 6.72 -8.92
N LEU A 179 -4.07 6.95 -8.50
CA LEU A 179 -2.90 6.30 -9.09
C LEU A 179 -2.94 4.79 -8.90
N SER A 180 -3.36 4.31 -7.73
CA SER A 180 -3.54 2.88 -7.48
C SER A 180 -4.59 2.29 -8.43
N MET A 181 -5.77 2.92 -8.54
CA MET A 181 -6.85 2.44 -9.43
C MET A 181 -6.42 2.41 -10.91
N LEU A 182 -5.76 3.47 -11.38
CA LEU A 182 -5.26 3.55 -12.76
C LEU A 182 -4.17 2.50 -13.01
N SER A 183 -3.29 2.25 -12.03
CA SER A 183 -2.25 1.23 -12.13
C SER A 183 -2.84 -0.18 -12.17
N SER A 184 -3.82 -0.48 -11.32
CA SER A 184 -4.53 -1.77 -11.34
C SER A 184 -5.23 -2.01 -12.68
N TYR A 185 -5.94 -1.00 -13.18
CA TYR A 185 -6.64 -1.10 -14.47
C TYR A 185 -5.65 -1.30 -15.63
N GLY A 186 -4.61 -0.45 -15.72
CA GLY A 186 -3.62 -0.54 -16.79
C GLY A 186 -2.84 -1.86 -16.76
N MET A 187 -2.55 -2.40 -15.56
CA MET A 187 -1.89 -3.70 -15.46
C MET A 187 -2.81 -4.84 -15.87
N ALA A 188 -4.08 -4.81 -15.48
CA ALA A 188 -5.03 -5.83 -15.89
C ALA A 188 -5.21 -5.87 -17.41
N GLU A 189 -5.30 -4.70 -18.05
CA GLU A 189 -5.31 -4.61 -19.51
C GLU A 189 -4.02 -5.18 -20.12
N ALA A 190 -2.84 -4.82 -19.59
CA ALA A 190 -1.55 -5.33 -20.06
C ALA A 190 -1.38 -6.85 -19.90
N LEU A 191 -2.03 -7.44 -18.89
CA LEU A 191 -2.03 -8.87 -18.63
C LEU A 191 -3.16 -9.63 -19.37
N GLY A 192 -4.02 -8.91 -20.12
CA GLY A 192 -5.18 -9.50 -20.77
C GLY A 192 -6.25 -10.00 -19.78
N LEU A 193 -6.23 -9.52 -18.54
CA LEU A 193 -7.23 -9.84 -17.52
C LEU A 193 -8.48 -8.99 -17.79
N GLN A 194 -9.55 -9.63 -18.28
CA GLN A 194 -10.83 -8.97 -18.43
C GLN A 194 -11.52 -8.93 -17.07
N PHE A 195 -11.62 -7.75 -16.46
CA PHE A 195 -12.60 -7.50 -15.41
C PHE A 195 -13.96 -7.23 -16.09
N GLY A 196 -14.65 -8.31 -16.44
CA GLY A 196 -16.03 -8.30 -16.93
C GLY A 196 -17.02 -8.47 -15.79
#